data_AF-A0A4V2YAV3-F1
#
_entry.id   AF-A0A4V2YAV3-F1
#
_cell.length_a   1.000
_cell.length_b   1.000
_cell.length_c   1.000
_cell.angle_alpha   90.00
_cell.angle_beta   90.00
_cell.angle_gamma   90.00
#
_symmetry.space_group_name_H-M   'P 1'
#
loop_
_entity.id
_entity.type
_entity.pdbx_description
1 polymer ?
#
loop_
_entity_poly.entity_id
_entity_poly.type
_entity_poly.pdbx_seq_one_letter_code
_entity_poly.pdbx_strand_id
1 'polypeptide(L)'
;MIPGEVRVRETPIELNAGRERRTLLVVNDGDRPIQIGAHLHFPDANPALTFDRDAAQGYRLDSPAGTSVRFEPGVSKLVELVALGGTGHVPGLQIRDRELPTYTREPRKVVPYGTPGSEPEMPGTASASDERGGDQQHSEEGQ
;
A
#
# COMPACT_ATOMS: atom_id res chain seq x y z
N MET A 1 -25.26 -26.73 -25.19
CA MET A 1 -24.55 -25.45 -25.46
C MET A 1 -25.00 -24.48 -24.38
N ILE A 2 -24.06 -23.89 -23.65
CA ILE A 2 -24.36 -22.97 -22.54
C ILE A 2 -23.81 -21.59 -22.94
N PRO A 3 -24.66 -20.60 -23.28
CA PRO A 3 -24.20 -19.25 -23.58
C PRO A 3 -23.38 -18.67 -22.42
N GLY A 4 -22.14 -18.25 -22.71
CA GLY A 4 -21.22 -17.71 -21.71
C GLY A 4 -20.39 -18.76 -20.97
N GLU A 5 -20.41 -20.04 -21.36
CA GLU A 5 -19.52 -21.04 -20.75
C GLU A 5 -18.04 -20.69 -20.98
N VAL A 6 -17.27 -20.68 -19.90
CA VAL A 6 -15.81 -20.57 -19.96
C VAL A 6 -15.22 -21.97 -19.80
N ARG A 7 -14.58 -22.46 -20.85
CA ARG A 7 -13.84 -23.73 -20.81
C ARG A 7 -12.39 -23.44 -20.49
N VAL A 8 -12.00 -23.71 -19.26
CA VAL A 8 -10.62 -23.54 -18.80
C VAL A 8 -9.80 -24.80 -19.09
N ARG A 9 -8.49 -24.62 -19.28
CA ARG A 9 -7.55 -25.75 -19.24
C ARG A 9 -7.36 -26.21 -17.80
N GLU A 10 -7.03 -27.48 -17.60
CA GLU A 10 -6.75 -28.02 -16.26
C GLU A 10 -5.39 -27.59 -15.72
N THR A 11 -4.45 -27.25 -16.60
CA THR A 11 -3.07 -26.93 -16.22
C THR A 11 -2.98 -25.58 -15.49
N PRO A 12 -2.46 -25.55 -14.25
CA PRO A 12 -2.22 -24.31 -13.51
C PRO A 12 -1.28 -23.35 -14.25
N ILE A 13 -1.35 -22.07 -13.88
CA ILE A 13 -0.43 -21.04 -14.37
C ILE A 13 0.60 -20.79 -13.28
N GLU A 14 1.89 -20.91 -13.62
CA GLU A 14 2.96 -20.47 -12.73
C GLU A 14 2.99 -18.94 -12.69
N LEU A 15 2.98 -18.38 -11.47
CA LEU A 15 3.07 -16.95 -11.26
C LEU A 15 4.49 -16.55 -10.88
N ASN A 16 4.90 -15.37 -11.35
CA ASN A 16 6.19 -14.75 -11.01
C ASN A 16 7.42 -15.64 -11.30
N ALA A 17 7.32 -16.50 -12.33
CA ALA A 17 8.38 -17.42 -12.73
C ALA A 17 9.73 -16.72 -12.94
N GLY A 18 10.82 -17.39 -12.54
CA GLY A 18 12.18 -16.92 -12.72
C GLY A 18 12.63 -15.73 -11.86
N ARG A 19 11.81 -15.28 -10.90
CA ARG A 19 12.16 -14.19 -9.99
C ARG A 19 12.74 -14.71 -8.67
N GLU A 20 13.62 -13.93 -8.06
CA GLU A 20 14.15 -14.22 -6.73
C GLU A 20 13.02 -14.17 -5.70
N ARG A 21 12.99 -15.18 -4.81
CA ARG A 21 12.01 -15.32 -3.74
C ARG A 21 12.68 -15.37 -2.38
N ARG A 22 11.97 -14.91 -1.36
CA ARG A 22 12.39 -14.94 0.04
C ARG A 22 11.22 -15.30 0.93
N THR A 23 11.47 -15.98 2.03
CA THR A 23 10.45 -16.26 3.04
C THR A 23 10.80 -15.52 4.32
N LEU A 24 9.88 -14.71 4.84
CA LEU A 24 10.08 -13.96 6.08
C LEU A 24 8.99 -14.29 7.10
N LEU A 25 9.38 -14.35 8.38
CA LEU A 25 8.46 -14.36 9.50
C LEU A 25 8.03 -12.92 9.80
N VAL A 26 6.71 -12.70 9.84
CA VAL A 26 6.12 -11.39 10.07
C VAL A 26 5.17 -11.48 11.25
N VAL A 27 5.29 -10.56 12.20
CA VAL A 27 4.42 -10.48 13.38
C VAL A 27 3.69 -9.15 13.35
N ASN A 28 2.39 -9.16 13.65
CA ASN A 28 1.65 -7.93 13.91
C ASN A 28 1.67 -7.62 15.41
N ASP A 29 2.50 -6.67 15.82
CA ASP A 29 2.61 -6.22 17.21
C ASP A 29 1.58 -5.12 17.55
N GLY A 30 0.77 -4.71 16.58
CA GLY A 30 -0.31 -3.76 16.77
C GLY A 30 -1.55 -4.37 17.42
N ASP A 31 -2.47 -3.49 17.82
CA ASP A 31 -3.76 -3.83 18.44
C ASP A 31 -4.89 -4.02 17.42
N ARG A 32 -4.61 -3.81 16.13
CA ARG A 32 -5.58 -3.82 15.04
C ARG A 32 -5.11 -4.73 13.91
N PRO A 33 -6.04 -5.37 13.19
CA PRO A 33 -5.69 -6.19 12.04
C PRO A 33 -5.10 -5.35 10.91
N ILE A 34 -4.12 -5.92 10.21
CA ILE A 34 -3.42 -5.27 9.10
C ILE A 34 -3.56 -6.16 7.85
N GLN A 35 -3.85 -5.55 6.71
CA GLN A 35 -3.99 -6.24 5.43
C GLN A 35 -3.06 -5.61 4.40
N ILE A 36 -2.22 -6.43 3.77
CA ILE A 36 -1.18 -6.00 2.83
C ILE A 36 -1.46 -6.57 1.45
N GLY A 37 -1.54 -5.70 0.44
CA GLY A 37 -1.80 -6.10 -0.95
C GLY A 37 -0.57 -6.67 -1.67
N ALA A 38 -0.82 -7.45 -2.72
CA ALA A 38 0.22 -8.19 -3.46
C ALA A 38 1.35 -7.33 -4.07
N HIS A 39 1.13 -6.04 -4.29
CA HIS A 39 2.08 -5.12 -4.95
C HIS A 39 2.63 -4.01 -4.05
N LEU A 40 2.33 -4.04 -2.75
CA LEU A 40 2.98 -3.13 -1.83
C LEU A 40 4.48 -3.46 -1.75
N HIS A 41 5.34 -2.44 -1.77
CA HIS A 41 6.74 -2.62 -1.40
C HIS A 41 6.81 -3.02 0.07
N PHE A 42 7.21 -4.26 0.33
CA PHE A 42 7.05 -4.89 1.64
C PHE A 42 7.73 -4.15 2.80
N PRO A 43 8.94 -3.55 2.64
CA PRO A 43 9.59 -2.73 3.68
C PRO A 43 8.82 -1.47 4.06
N ASP A 44 7.93 -0.99 3.19
CA ASP A 44 7.08 0.18 3.45
C ASP A 44 5.72 -0.21 4.04
N ALA A 45 5.54 -1.48 4.40
CA ALA A 45 4.37 -1.94 5.14
C ALA A 45 4.29 -1.29 6.53
N ASN A 46 3.07 -1.34 7.11
CA ASN A 46 2.74 -0.71 8.39
C ASN A 46 3.85 -0.93 9.45
N PRO A 47 4.30 0.12 10.16
CA PRO A 47 5.32 0.02 11.22
C PRO A 47 4.98 -0.98 12.34
N ALA A 48 3.70 -1.26 12.60
CA ALA A 48 3.28 -2.26 13.57
C ALA A 48 3.55 -3.72 13.14
N LEU A 49 3.98 -3.94 11.90
CA LEU A 49 4.49 -5.24 11.45
C LEU A 49 6.00 -5.33 11.71
N THR A 50 6.39 -6.34 12.48
CA THR A 50 7.78 -6.65 12.83
C THR A 50 8.29 -7.79 11.97
N PHE A 51 9.37 -7.51 11.23
CA PHE A 51 10.09 -8.42 10.34
C PHE A 51 11.43 -7.75 9.94
N ASP A 52 12.30 -8.50 9.27
CA ASP A 52 13.55 -7.97 8.70
C ASP A 52 13.26 -7.08 7.48
N ARG A 53 13.25 -5.75 7.68
CA ARG A 53 12.96 -4.77 6.62
C ARG A 53 14.07 -4.68 5.58
N ASP A 54 15.32 -4.89 5.98
CA ASP A 54 16.47 -4.85 5.07
C ASP A 54 16.43 -6.06 4.13
N ALA A 55 16.11 -7.24 4.65
CA ALA A 55 15.90 -8.44 3.84
C ALA A 55 14.69 -8.35 2.90
N ALA A 56 13.70 -7.50 3.22
CA ALA A 56 12.53 -7.26 2.39
C ALA A 56 12.74 -6.19 1.30
N GLN A 57 13.89 -5.50 1.29
CA GLN A 57 14.12 -4.37 0.39
C GLN A 57 14.07 -4.76 -1.09
N GLY A 58 13.20 -4.12 -1.86
CA GLY A 58 12.97 -4.44 -3.26
C GLY A 58 12.04 -5.63 -3.51
N TYR A 59 11.28 -6.07 -2.50
CA TYR A 59 10.33 -7.18 -2.62
C TYR A 59 8.87 -6.76 -2.39
N ARG A 60 7.97 -7.59 -2.89
CA ARG A 60 6.51 -7.57 -2.63
C ARG A 60 6.03 -8.98 -2.29
N LEU A 61 4.80 -9.14 -1.83
CA LEU A 61 4.23 -10.48 -1.57
C LEU A 61 4.21 -11.33 -2.86
N ASP A 62 4.65 -12.59 -2.75
CA ASP A 62 4.50 -13.60 -3.81
C ASP A 62 3.09 -14.20 -3.78
N SER A 63 2.11 -13.39 -4.18
CA SER A 63 0.70 -13.77 -4.25
C SER A 63 0.11 -13.35 -5.60
N PRO A 64 -1.03 -13.94 -6.03
CA PRO A 64 -1.69 -13.50 -7.25
C PRO A 64 -2.00 -12.00 -7.24
N ALA A 65 -1.97 -11.37 -8.41
CA ALA A 65 -2.27 -9.95 -8.52
C ALA A 65 -3.69 -9.65 -8.01
N GLY A 66 -3.84 -8.55 -7.26
CA GLY A 66 -5.12 -8.13 -6.68
C GLY A 66 -5.49 -8.81 -5.36
N THR A 67 -4.72 -9.78 -4.87
CA THR A 67 -4.94 -10.39 -3.56
C THR A 67 -4.23 -9.62 -2.44
N SER A 68 -4.45 -10.07 -1.21
CA SER A 68 -3.81 -9.51 -0.02
C SER A 68 -3.65 -10.56 1.07
N VAL A 69 -2.66 -10.36 1.94
CA VAL A 69 -2.45 -11.15 3.15
C VAL A 69 -2.89 -10.34 4.36
N ARG A 70 -3.71 -10.96 5.21
CA ARG A 70 -4.18 -10.40 6.48
C ARG A 70 -3.36 -10.95 7.66
N PHE A 71 -3.03 -10.05 8.59
CA PHE A 71 -2.33 -10.31 9.84
C PHE A 71 -3.21 -9.87 11.01
N GLU A 72 -3.59 -10.83 11.86
CA GLU A 72 -4.31 -10.53 13.12
C GLU A 72 -3.33 -10.05 14.21
N PRO A 73 -3.78 -9.22 15.17
CA PRO A 73 -2.98 -8.80 16.31
C PRO A 73 -2.32 -9.96 17.05
N GLY A 74 -1.02 -9.84 17.34
CA GLY A 74 -0.22 -10.82 18.10
C GLY A 74 0.10 -12.13 17.36
N VAL A 75 -0.30 -12.28 16.11
CA VAL A 75 -0.09 -13.52 15.34
C VAL A 75 1.11 -13.40 14.41
N SER A 76 2.04 -14.35 14.51
CA SER A 76 3.14 -14.50 13.57
C SER A 76 2.72 -15.30 12.32
N LYS A 77 3.20 -14.92 11.14
CA LYS A 77 2.93 -15.61 9.89
C LYS A 77 4.17 -15.62 8.99
N LEU A 78 4.48 -16.77 8.40
CA LEU A 78 5.46 -16.86 7.32
C LEU A 78 4.82 -16.39 6.02
N VAL A 79 5.50 -15.50 5.32
CA VAL A 79 5.08 -15.01 4.01
C VAL A 79 6.19 -15.18 2.98
N GLU A 80 5.79 -15.51 1.77
CA GLU A 80 6.68 -15.53 0.61
C GLU A 80 6.67 -14.16 -0.06
N LEU A 81 7.86 -13.71 -0.43
CA LEU A 81 8.13 -12.46 -1.10
C LEU A 81 8.81 -12.74 -2.43
N VAL A 82 8.55 -11.90 -3.41
CA VAL A 82 9.15 -11.94 -4.74
C VAL A 82 9.73 -10.58 -5.11
N ALA A 83 10.88 -10.59 -5.77
CA ALA A 83 11.55 -9.37 -6.21
C ALA A 83 10.65 -8.53 -7.14
N LEU A 84 10.72 -7.21 -6.97
CA LEU A 84 10.12 -6.26 -7.89
C LEU A 84 10.74 -6.41 -9.29
N GLY A 85 9.92 -6.21 -10.32
CA GLY A 85 10.39 -6.20 -11.71
C GLY A 85 10.76 -4.79 -12.16
N GLY A 86 11.14 -4.64 -13.42
CA GLY A 86 11.47 -3.33 -14.00
C GLY A 86 12.75 -2.76 -13.37
N THR A 87 12.76 -1.44 -13.11
CA THR A 87 13.91 -0.74 -12.52
C THR A 87 14.06 -0.97 -11.02
N GLY A 88 13.09 -1.60 -10.36
CA GLY A 88 13.08 -1.75 -8.89
C GLY A 88 12.97 -0.42 -8.13
N HIS A 89 12.67 0.68 -8.80
CA HIS A 89 12.55 2.00 -8.17
C HIS A 89 11.18 2.17 -7.50
N VAL A 90 11.17 2.51 -6.21
CA VAL A 90 9.95 2.78 -5.42
C VAL A 90 9.94 4.26 -5.04
N PRO A 91 9.14 5.10 -5.71
CA PRO A 91 9.22 6.56 -5.58
C PRO A 91 8.61 7.10 -4.28
N GLY A 92 7.74 6.35 -3.59
CA GLY A 92 7.21 6.76 -2.29
C GLY A 92 5.95 6.01 -1.86
N LEU A 93 5.99 5.42 -0.65
CA LEU A 93 4.86 4.76 0.02
C LEU A 93 4.76 5.11 1.50
N GLN A 94 5.87 5.50 2.13
CA GLN A 94 5.95 5.97 3.50
C GLN A 94 6.80 7.24 3.56
N ILE A 95 6.45 8.15 4.47
CA ILE A 95 7.27 9.32 4.79
C ILE A 95 8.30 8.86 5.82
N ARG A 96 9.56 8.69 5.42
CA ARG A 96 10.62 8.12 6.27
C ARG A 96 11.25 9.15 7.21
N ASP A 97 11.26 10.41 6.81
CA ASP A 97 11.95 11.50 7.53
C ASP A 97 11.08 12.21 8.57
N ARG A 98 9.90 11.66 8.88
CA ARG A 98 8.98 12.25 9.84
C ARG A 98 8.41 11.17 10.73
N GLU A 99 8.66 11.30 12.03
CA GLU A 99 7.99 10.50 13.04
C GLU A 99 6.50 10.91 13.06
N LEU A 100 5.66 10.09 12.45
CA LEU A 100 4.22 10.25 12.48
C LEU A 100 3.69 9.39 13.63
N PRO A 101 3.01 9.96 14.64
CA PRO A 101 2.41 9.14 15.69
C PRO A 101 1.38 8.22 15.05
N THR A 102 1.69 6.92 14.97
CA THR A 102 0.86 5.89 14.32
C THR A 102 -0.40 5.53 15.14
N TYR A 103 -0.53 6.09 16.34
CA TYR A 103 -1.66 5.84 17.24
C TYR A 103 -1.95 6.97 18.25
N THR A 104 -1.11 8.00 18.36
CA THR A 104 -1.36 9.14 19.27
C THR A 104 -2.25 10.18 18.61
N ARG A 105 -3.48 9.80 18.25
CA ARG A 105 -4.56 10.76 18.12
C ARG A 105 -5.56 10.42 19.19
N GLU A 106 -5.83 11.36 20.09
CA GLU A 106 -7.02 11.24 20.93
C GLU A 106 -8.21 10.96 20.01
N PRO A 107 -9.00 9.89 20.27
CA PRO A 107 -10.15 9.59 19.46
C PRO A 107 -11.02 10.84 19.40
N ARG A 108 -11.24 11.39 18.20
CA ARG A 108 -12.21 12.48 18.07
C ARG A 108 -13.53 11.94 18.61
N LYS A 109 -14.12 12.67 19.56
CA LYS A 109 -15.44 12.34 20.10
C LYS A 109 -16.40 12.22 18.92
N VAL A 110 -16.81 11.00 18.59
CA VAL A 110 -17.78 10.76 17.52
C VAL A 110 -19.11 11.23 18.06
N VAL A 111 -19.56 12.39 17.58
CA VAL A 111 -20.87 12.92 17.93
C VAL A 111 -21.84 12.48 16.83
N PRO A 112 -22.92 11.72 17.15
CA PRO A 112 -23.92 11.34 16.16
C PRO A 112 -24.50 12.57 15.46
N TYR A 113 -24.73 12.43 14.16
CA TYR A 113 -25.35 13.48 13.34
C TYR A 113 -26.68 13.92 13.97
N GLY A 114 -26.83 15.22 14.23
CA GLY A 114 -28.03 15.79 14.85
C GLY A 114 -28.02 15.89 16.38
N THR A 115 -26.87 15.68 17.05
CA THR A 115 -26.77 15.93 18.50
C THR A 115 -26.97 17.43 18.80
N PRO A 116 -27.89 17.82 19.69
CA PRO A 116 -28.12 19.23 20.02
C PRO A 116 -26.85 19.91 20.52
N GLY A 117 -26.47 21.02 19.89
CA GLY A 117 -25.26 21.77 20.23
C GLY A 117 -23.95 21.26 19.60
N SER A 118 -24.01 20.25 18.71
CA SER A 118 -22.87 19.89 17.85
C SER A 118 -23.09 20.37 16.43
N GLU A 119 -22.41 21.44 16.03
CA GLU A 119 -22.35 21.84 14.63
C GLU A 119 -21.33 20.94 13.88
N PRO A 120 -21.67 20.39 12.72
CA PRO A 120 -20.72 19.64 11.92
C PRO A 120 -19.61 20.59 11.42
N GLU A 121 -18.36 20.22 11.68
CA GLU A 121 -17.21 20.91 11.08
C GLU A 121 -17.30 20.74 9.56
N MET A 122 -17.49 21.85 8.84
CA MET A 122 -17.56 21.82 7.38
C MET A 122 -16.21 21.32 6.84
N PRO A 123 -16.17 20.24 6.04
CA PRO A 123 -14.91 19.75 5.52
C PRO A 123 -14.26 20.85 4.66
N GLY A 124 -13.01 21.19 4.99
CA GLY A 124 -12.23 22.09 4.15
C GLY A 124 -12.16 21.52 2.73
N THR A 125 -12.53 22.32 1.74
CA THR A 125 -12.33 21.97 0.34
C THR A 125 -10.83 21.83 0.09
N ALA A 126 -10.40 20.79 -0.63
CA ALA A 126 -9.02 20.68 -1.05
C ALA A 126 -8.65 21.95 -1.83
N SER A 127 -7.70 22.73 -1.32
CA SER A 127 -7.14 23.84 -2.09
C SER A 127 -6.44 23.25 -3.31
N ALA A 128 -6.70 23.83 -4.48
CA ALA A 128 -5.89 23.56 -5.66
C ALA A 128 -4.44 23.82 -5.27
N SER A 129 -3.64 22.76 -5.26
CA SER A 129 -2.19 22.89 -5.13
C SER A 129 -1.70 23.61 -6.37
N ASP A 130 -0.86 24.65 -6.22
CA ASP A 130 -0.21 25.35 -7.33
C ASP A 130 0.32 24.32 -8.34
N GLU A 131 -0.32 24.28 -9.50
CA GLU A 131 0.21 23.59 -10.67
C GLU A 131 1.51 24.31 -11.01
N ARG A 132 2.65 23.72 -10.61
CA ARG A 132 3.94 24.05 -11.18
C ARG A 132 3.95 23.58 -12.62
N GLY A 133 3.33 24.39 -13.49
CA GLY A 133 3.48 24.32 -14.94
C GLY A 133 4.92 24.64 -15.29
N GLY A 134 5.73 23.61 -15.43
CA GLY A 134 6.95 23.69 -16.19
C GLY A 134 6.59 23.59 -17.66
N ASP A 135 6.72 24.69 -18.40
CA ASP A 135 7.13 24.59 -19.80
C ASP A 135 8.03 25.77 -20.14
N GLN A 136 9.33 25.48 -20.21
CA GLN A 136 10.29 26.27 -20.97
C GLN A 136 10.16 25.82 -22.42
N GLN A 137 9.65 26.66 -23.32
CA GLN A 137 10.15 26.68 -24.69
C GLN A 137 10.29 28.11 -25.23
N HIS A 138 11.50 28.32 -25.69
CA HIS A 138 12.12 29.46 -26.34
C HIS A 138 11.75 29.45 -27.83
N SER A 139 11.37 30.60 -28.42
CA SER A 139 11.82 31.03 -29.77
C SER A 139 11.06 32.28 -30.25
N GLU A 140 11.85 33.36 -30.42
CA GLU A 140 11.93 34.40 -31.45
C GLU A 140 10.79 34.70 -32.45
N GLU A 141 10.90 35.93 -33.01
CA GLU A 141 10.18 36.60 -34.11
C GLU A 141 8.94 37.42 -33.68
N GLY A 142 8.76 38.70 -34.03
CA GLY A 142 9.50 39.62 -34.87
C GLY A 142 8.60 40.83 -35.21
N GLN A 143 9.22 42.01 -35.34
CA GLN A 143 8.73 43.32 -35.79
C GLN A 143 8.06 44.24 -34.76
#